data_AF-A0A969JEC5-F1
#
_entry.id   AF-A0A969JEC5-F1
#
_cell.length_a   1.000
_cell.length_b   1.000
_cell.length_c   1.000
_cell.angle_alpha   90.00
_cell.angle_beta   90.00
_cell.angle_gamma   90.00
#
_symmetry.space_group_name_H-M   'P 1'
#
loop_
_entity.id
_entity.type
_entity.pdbx_description
1 polymer ?
#
loop_
_entity_poly.entity_id
_entity_poly.type
_entity_poly.pdbx_seq_one_letter_code
_entity_poly.pdbx_strand_id
1 'polypeptide(L)'
;MARKRYFWLFQNRTWDAANNPDSAAIGQISDKNNQFWIDKGYDINGELLGIAKIYIENATPTQYIVRYFSDISQSEKTLVITKDTTRNFMYLSFTKNSLVDIEPPKQDWDLHFTQYIYTFTNPYLPYLVTGVLINPYKTVVAVDSTVSFDVVDRNFAQKMPLKNSLDGIGYTWKDFSDGFFTVKPKYVFIIKTQRGFFYKLRFIDFYDEKGTKGTCRFEYQRL
;
A
#
# COMPACT_ATOMS: atom_id res chain seq x y z
N MET A 1 24.74 -18.98 30.40
CA MET A 1 23.30 -19.12 30.14
C MET A 1 22.98 -18.56 28.76
N ALA A 2 22.85 -19.42 27.75
CA ALA A 2 22.44 -19.00 26.42
C ALA A 2 20.96 -18.59 26.47
N ARG A 3 20.67 -17.29 26.26
CA ARG A 3 19.30 -16.81 26.05
C ARG A 3 18.80 -17.43 24.76
N LYS A 4 17.95 -18.46 24.86
CA LYS A 4 17.14 -18.95 23.75
C LYS A 4 16.34 -17.75 23.22
N ARG A 5 16.73 -17.20 22.08
CA ARG A 5 15.87 -16.31 21.29
C ARG A 5 14.75 -17.21 20.78
N TYR A 6 13.61 -17.17 21.46
CA TYR A 6 12.38 -17.72 20.92
C TYR A 6 12.03 -16.86 19.70
N PHE A 7 12.44 -17.30 18.51
CA PHE A 7 11.77 -16.90 17.29
C PHE A 7 10.35 -17.42 17.43
N TRP A 8 9.43 -16.55 17.80
CA TRP A 8 8.01 -16.84 17.76
C TRP A 8 7.65 -17.09 16.29
N LEU A 9 7.66 -18.36 15.89
CA LEU A 9 7.03 -18.81 14.66
C LEU A 9 5.53 -18.66 14.90
N PHE A 10 5.00 -17.48 14.58
CA PHE A 10 3.56 -17.25 14.52
C PHE A 10 3.01 -18.12 13.37
N GLN A 11 2.60 -19.35 13.67
CA GLN A 11 2.10 -20.30 12.67
C GLN A 11 0.75 -19.89 12.04
N ASN A 12 0.16 -18.76 12.46
CA ASN A 12 -1.11 -18.22 11.97
C ASN A 12 -1.00 -16.71 11.64
N ARG A 13 -0.11 -16.32 10.72
CA ARG A 13 -0.09 -14.94 10.21
C ARG A 13 -1.11 -14.77 9.09
N THR A 14 -2.00 -13.80 9.24
CA THR A 14 -2.75 -13.21 8.14
C THR A 14 -2.05 -11.94 7.68
N TRP A 15 -2.00 -11.74 6.37
CA TRP A 15 -1.40 -10.56 5.77
C TRP A 15 -2.48 -9.73 5.13
N ASP A 16 -2.34 -8.41 5.21
CA ASP A 16 -3.33 -7.54 4.62
C ASP A 16 -3.25 -7.70 3.10
N ALA A 17 -4.39 -7.99 2.48
CA ALA A 17 -4.44 -8.09 1.03
C ALA A 17 -4.41 -6.66 0.49
N ALA A 18 -3.53 -6.38 -0.47
CA ALA A 18 -3.46 -5.06 -1.10
C ALA A 18 -4.80 -4.60 -1.71
N ASN A 19 -5.74 -5.54 -1.96
CA ASN A 19 -6.86 -5.35 -2.88
C ASN A 19 -8.26 -5.53 -2.28
N ASN A 20 -8.45 -5.43 -0.96
CA ASN A 20 -9.80 -5.34 -0.39
C ASN A 20 -9.84 -4.69 1.01
N PRO A 21 -10.34 -3.44 1.16
CA PRO A 21 -10.41 -2.77 2.45
C PRO A 21 -11.32 -3.46 3.48
N ASP A 22 -12.29 -4.26 3.03
CA ASP A 22 -13.20 -5.02 3.91
C ASP A 22 -12.64 -6.39 4.31
N SER A 23 -11.42 -6.73 3.88
CA SER A 23 -10.71 -7.97 4.20
C SER A 23 -9.33 -7.68 4.79
N ALA A 24 -9.26 -6.70 5.69
CA ALA A 24 -8.08 -6.50 6.52
C ALA A 24 -7.65 -7.84 7.13
N ALA A 25 -6.34 -8.04 7.32
CA ALA A 25 -5.79 -9.26 7.94
C ALA A 25 -6.45 -9.61 9.29
N ILE A 26 -6.98 -8.60 9.98
CA ILE A 26 -7.67 -8.70 11.27
C ILE A 26 -9.17 -9.07 11.14
N GLY A 27 -9.72 -9.13 9.93
CA GLY A 27 -11.13 -9.39 9.65
C GLY A 27 -12.04 -8.21 10.02
N GLN A 28 -13.36 -8.45 10.00
CA GLN A 28 -14.31 -7.47 10.56
C GLN A 28 -14.22 -7.49 12.09
N ILE A 29 -14.17 -6.29 12.67
CA ILE A 29 -14.02 -6.06 14.12
C ILE A 29 -15.19 -6.68 14.93
N SER A 30 -16.31 -7.00 14.29
CA SER A 30 -17.47 -7.66 14.91
C SER A 30 -17.30 -9.17 15.13
N ASP A 31 -16.37 -9.84 14.45
CA ASP A 31 -16.48 -11.29 14.23
C ASP A 31 -15.48 -12.14 15.03
N LYS A 32 -14.46 -11.54 15.66
CA LYS A 32 -13.44 -12.26 16.44
C LYS A 32 -12.92 -11.41 17.59
N ASN A 33 -12.50 -12.08 18.68
CA ASN A 33 -11.70 -11.52 19.78
C ASN A 33 -10.92 -10.28 19.33
N ASN A 34 -11.29 -9.09 19.83
CA ASN A 34 -10.79 -7.80 19.36
C ASN A 34 -9.30 -7.56 19.67
N GLN A 35 -8.54 -8.60 20.00
CA GLN A 35 -7.13 -8.55 20.36
C GLN A 35 -6.27 -9.10 19.23
N PHE A 36 -5.31 -8.31 18.76
CA PHE A 36 -4.43 -8.67 17.66
C PHE A 36 -2.96 -8.38 17.99
N TRP A 37 -2.07 -9.13 17.35
CA TRP A 37 -0.64 -8.86 17.35
C TRP A 37 -0.27 -8.38 15.95
N ILE A 38 0.29 -7.18 15.87
CA ILE A 38 0.70 -6.55 14.62
C ILE A 38 2.23 -6.62 14.55
N ASP A 39 2.73 -7.36 13.57
CA ASP A 39 4.12 -7.23 13.14
C ASP A 39 4.24 -5.90 12.38
N LYS A 40 5.04 -4.97 12.91
CA LYS A 40 5.22 -3.63 12.31
C LYS A 40 6.14 -3.66 11.09
N GLY A 41 6.68 -4.84 10.73
CA GLY A 41 7.51 -5.02 9.55
C GLY A 41 8.91 -4.45 9.74
N TYR A 42 9.43 -3.84 8.67
CA TYR A 42 10.79 -3.34 8.59
C TYR A 42 10.79 -1.82 8.37
N ASP A 43 11.84 -1.15 8.85
CA ASP A 43 12.09 0.25 8.55
C ASP A 43 12.73 0.42 7.15
N ILE A 44 13.06 1.67 6.79
CA ILE A 44 13.67 2.00 5.49
C ILE A 44 15.07 1.40 5.29
N ASN A 45 15.74 1.02 6.37
CA ASN A 45 17.06 0.39 6.35
C ASN A 45 16.96 -1.15 6.34
N GLY A 46 15.74 -1.70 6.42
CA GLY A 46 15.50 -3.14 6.50
C GLY A 46 15.64 -3.71 7.92
N GLU A 47 15.59 -2.87 8.95
CA GLU A 47 15.62 -3.30 10.35
C GLU A 47 14.21 -3.59 10.88
N LEU A 48 14.07 -4.60 11.74
CA LEU A 48 12.77 -4.99 12.31
C LEU A 48 12.22 -3.91 13.25
N LEU A 49 10.98 -3.48 13.01
CA LEU A 49 10.27 -2.50 13.86
C LEU A 49 9.63 -3.13 15.11
N GLY A 50 9.56 -4.47 15.17
CA GLY A 50 9.01 -5.23 16.29
C GLY A 50 7.50 -5.42 16.22
N ILE A 51 6.90 -5.87 17.33
CA ILE A 51 5.49 -6.27 17.41
C ILE A 51 4.72 -5.33 18.34
N ALA A 52 3.54 -4.89 17.91
CA ALA A 52 2.57 -4.22 18.76
C ALA A 52 1.42 -5.17 19.11
N LYS A 53 0.83 -4.99 20.29
CA LYS A 53 -0.42 -5.66 20.67
C LYS A 53 -1.53 -4.64 20.66
N ILE A 54 -2.62 -4.90 19.95
CA ILE A 54 -3.80 -4.01 19.89
C ILE A 54 -5.03 -4.71 20.43
N TYR A 55 -5.94 -3.92 20.99
CA TYR A 55 -7.27 -4.31 21.43
C TYR A 55 -8.28 -3.24 21.01
N ILE A 56 -9.28 -3.61 20.23
CA ILE A 56 -10.36 -2.69 19.84
C ILE A 56 -11.48 -2.84 20.86
N GLU A 57 -11.48 -1.96 21.85
CA GLU A 57 -12.43 -2.01 22.97
C GLU A 57 -13.84 -1.65 22.52
N ASN A 58 -13.97 -0.69 21.59
CA ASN A 58 -15.25 -0.30 21.04
C ASN A 58 -15.10 0.19 19.60
N ALA A 59 -16.11 -0.07 18.77
CA ALA A 59 -16.22 0.40 17.40
C ALA A 59 -17.66 0.85 17.14
N THR A 60 -17.83 2.13 16.82
CA THR A 60 -19.12 2.75 16.54
C THR A 60 -19.12 3.36 15.13
N PRO A 61 -20.26 3.84 14.61
CA PRO A 61 -20.27 4.56 13.33
C PRO A 61 -19.38 5.80 13.29
N THR A 62 -19.05 6.41 14.42
CA THR A 62 -18.32 7.69 14.51
C THR A 62 -16.93 7.58 15.13
N GLN A 63 -16.63 6.54 15.90
CA GLN A 63 -15.35 6.41 16.60
C GLN A 63 -14.93 4.98 16.88
N TYR A 64 -13.63 4.80 17.14
CA TYR A 64 -13.04 3.62 17.76
C TYR A 64 -12.45 3.97 19.13
N ILE A 65 -12.47 3.02 20.07
CA ILE A 65 -11.65 3.05 21.28
C ILE A 65 -10.64 1.92 21.15
N VAL A 66 -9.36 2.28 21.09
CA VAL A 66 -8.26 1.35 20.85
C VAL A 66 -7.34 1.36 22.06
N ARG A 67 -7.14 0.20 22.66
CA ARG A 67 -6.10 -0.08 23.63
C ARG A 67 -4.91 -0.72 22.94
N TYR A 68 -3.69 -0.36 23.28
CA TYR A 68 -2.53 -0.97 22.65
C TYR A 68 -1.25 -0.90 23.50
N PHE A 69 -0.33 -1.79 23.18
CA PHE A 69 1.05 -1.81 23.63
C PHE A 69 1.94 -1.59 22.40
N SER A 70 2.69 -0.49 22.37
CA SER A 70 3.59 -0.12 21.27
C SER A 70 4.78 -1.08 21.09
N ASP A 71 5.15 -1.74 22.19
CA ASP A 71 6.12 -2.81 22.34
C ASP A 71 5.68 -3.68 23.53
N ILE A 72 6.00 -4.97 23.54
CA ILE A 72 5.69 -5.91 24.64
C ILE A 72 6.23 -5.47 26.00
N SER A 73 7.24 -4.60 26.01
CA SER A 73 7.90 -4.06 27.21
C SER A 73 7.32 -2.72 27.69
N GLN A 74 6.46 -2.08 26.91
CA GLN A 74 5.88 -0.76 27.24
C GLN A 74 4.55 -0.89 27.97
N SER A 75 4.10 0.22 28.58
CA SER A 75 2.79 0.29 29.22
C SER A 75 1.65 0.32 28.20
N GLU A 76 0.49 -0.16 28.63
CA GLU A 76 -0.74 -0.06 27.85
C GLU A 76 -1.16 1.40 27.67
N LYS A 77 -1.71 1.72 26.51
CA LYS A 77 -2.27 3.03 26.17
C LYS A 77 -3.69 2.86 25.65
N THR A 78 -4.54 3.85 25.90
CA THR A 78 -5.89 3.93 25.35
C THR A 78 -6.01 5.19 24.49
N LEU A 79 -6.57 5.06 23.29
CA LEU A 79 -6.82 6.15 22.37
C LEU A 79 -8.26 6.11 21.85
N VAL A 80 -8.92 7.26 21.89
CA VAL A 80 -10.20 7.46 21.20
C VAL A 80 -9.90 8.04 19.82
N ILE A 81 -10.32 7.33 18.77
CA ILE A 81 -10.09 7.70 17.37
C ILE A 81 -11.44 8.08 16.77
N THR A 82 -11.65 9.37 16.54
CA THR A 82 -12.83 9.87 15.83
C THR A 82 -12.66 9.67 14.33
N LYS A 83 -13.64 9.06 13.67
CA LYS A 83 -13.61 8.79 12.23
C LYS A 83 -13.63 10.09 11.43
N ASP A 84 -12.66 10.25 10.55
CA ASP A 84 -12.59 11.35 9.59
C ASP A 84 -13.13 10.91 8.22
N THR A 85 -14.24 11.50 7.80
CA THR A 85 -14.89 11.15 6.52
C THR A 85 -14.21 11.79 5.31
N THR A 86 -13.28 12.72 5.51
CA THR A 86 -12.55 13.44 4.44
C THR A 86 -11.34 12.67 3.92
N ARG A 87 -10.91 11.61 4.61
CA ARG A 87 -9.74 10.78 4.27
C ARG A 87 -10.15 9.36 3.89
N ASN A 88 -9.22 8.58 3.32
CA ASN A 88 -9.45 7.15 3.09
C ASN A 88 -9.16 6.37 4.36
N PHE A 89 -8.05 6.70 5.03
CA PHE A 89 -7.59 6.02 6.22
C PHE A 89 -7.18 6.97 7.33
N MET A 90 -7.18 6.44 8.56
CA MET A 90 -6.58 7.08 9.73
C MET A 90 -5.41 6.22 10.19
N TYR A 91 -4.30 6.84 10.57
CA TYR A 91 -3.07 6.13 10.88
C TYR A 91 -2.67 6.32 12.33
N LEU A 92 -2.61 5.24 13.09
CA LEU A 92 -2.07 5.23 14.45
C LEU A 92 -0.58 4.90 14.39
N SER A 93 0.28 5.81 14.87
CA SER A 93 1.70 5.53 15.05
C SER A 93 1.97 4.95 16.44
N PHE A 94 2.44 3.70 16.51
CA PHE A 94 2.89 3.10 17.76
C PHE A 94 4.15 3.76 18.34
N THR A 95 4.98 4.38 17.49
CA THR A 95 6.19 5.08 17.93
C THR A 95 5.84 6.46 18.49
N LYS A 96 5.05 7.26 17.76
CA LYS A 96 4.63 8.60 18.20
C LYS A 96 3.46 8.56 19.19
N ASN A 97 2.83 7.40 19.38
CA ASN A 97 1.69 7.19 20.26
C ASN A 97 0.53 8.17 20.01
N SER A 98 0.26 8.41 18.74
CA SER A 98 -0.72 9.41 18.29
C SER A 98 -1.16 9.09 16.87
N LEU A 99 -2.29 9.70 16.47
CA LEU A 99 -2.66 9.73 15.06
C LEU A 99 -1.66 10.58 14.28
N VAL A 100 -1.37 10.15 13.07
CA VAL A 100 -0.48 10.86 12.14
C VAL A 100 -1.15 11.01 10.78
N ASP A 101 -0.86 12.13 10.13
CA ASP A 101 -1.30 12.39 8.77
C ASP A 101 -0.28 11.83 7.78
N ILE A 102 -0.66 10.79 7.04
CA ILE A 102 0.21 10.13 6.04
C ILE A 102 -0.21 10.50 4.60
N GLU A 103 -1.52 10.52 4.32
CA GLU A 103 -2.06 10.85 2.99
C GLU A 103 -2.83 12.17 3.03
N PRO A 104 -2.87 12.98 1.95
CA PRO A 104 -3.76 14.15 1.85
C PRO A 104 -5.25 13.78 1.94
N PRO A 105 -6.18 14.76 2.05
CA PRO A 105 -7.61 14.49 1.91
C PRO A 105 -7.92 13.69 0.65
N LYS A 106 -8.88 12.77 0.72
CA LYS A 106 -9.10 11.77 -0.32
C LYS A 106 -9.52 12.35 -1.67
N GLN A 107 -9.90 13.64 -1.73
CA GLN A 107 -10.30 14.33 -2.95
C GLN A 107 -9.15 15.08 -3.65
N ASP A 108 -7.95 15.04 -3.08
CA ASP A 108 -6.84 15.88 -3.52
C ASP A 108 -5.75 15.12 -4.29
N TRP A 109 -5.88 13.79 -4.40
CA TRP A 109 -4.88 12.95 -5.08
C TRP A 109 -5.51 11.79 -5.85
N ASP A 110 -4.77 11.24 -6.82
CA ASP A 110 -5.16 10.06 -7.61
C ASP A 110 -4.08 8.98 -7.59
N LEU A 111 -2.79 9.37 -7.55
CA LEU A 111 -1.64 8.48 -7.59
C LEU A 111 -0.66 8.82 -6.45
N HIS A 112 -0.05 7.79 -5.88
CA HIS A 112 0.99 7.91 -4.85
C HIS A 112 2.21 7.08 -5.23
N PHE A 113 3.29 7.77 -5.60
CA PHE A 113 4.59 7.16 -5.88
C PHE A 113 5.31 6.94 -4.56
N THR A 114 5.60 5.67 -4.23
CA THR A 114 6.11 5.34 -2.90
C THR A 114 6.85 4.01 -2.87
N GLN A 115 7.46 3.72 -1.72
CA GLN A 115 7.99 2.40 -1.39
C GLN A 115 7.01 1.67 -0.48
N TYR A 116 6.83 0.37 -0.71
CA TYR A 116 5.97 -0.47 0.12
C TYR A 116 6.45 -1.91 0.13
N ILE A 117 6.02 -2.68 1.13
CA ILE A 117 6.32 -4.11 1.21
C ILE A 117 5.35 -4.85 0.29
N TYR A 118 5.89 -5.59 -0.66
CA TYR A 118 5.18 -6.62 -1.41
C TYR A 118 5.60 -8.00 -0.91
N THR A 119 4.63 -8.88 -0.71
CA THR A 119 4.88 -10.23 -0.21
C THR A 119 4.80 -11.21 -1.37
N PHE A 120 5.95 -11.73 -1.79
CA PHE A 120 5.99 -12.89 -2.67
C PHE A 120 5.45 -14.11 -1.94
N THR A 121 4.67 -14.94 -2.63
CA THR A 121 4.03 -16.12 -2.02
C THR A 121 4.77 -17.42 -2.34
N ASN A 122 5.72 -17.41 -3.27
CA ASN A 122 6.51 -18.58 -3.65
C ASN A 122 7.96 -18.22 -4.05
N PRO A 123 8.95 -18.31 -3.16
CA PRO A 123 8.81 -18.56 -1.72
C PRO A 123 8.12 -17.39 -1.03
N TYR A 124 7.64 -17.64 0.20
CA TYR A 124 7.11 -16.57 1.03
C TYR A 124 8.23 -15.58 1.39
N LEU A 125 8.17 -14.36 0.86
CA LEU A 125 9.22 -13.34 1.05
C LEU A 125 8.64 -11.92 1.01
N PRO A 126 8.58 -11.22 2.16
CA PRO A 126 8.36 -9.78 2.19
C PRO A 126 9.53 -9.05 1.54
N TYR A 127 9.25 -8.15 0.61
CA TYR A 127 10.26 -7.43 -0.16
C TYR A 127 9.87 -5.97 -0.36
N LEU A 128 10.83 -5.06 -0.13
CA LEU A 128 10.62 -3.63 -0.33
C LEU A 128 10.67 -3.31 -1.82
N VAL A 129 9.55 -2.85 -2.38
CA VAL A 129 9.43 -2.43 -3.77
C VAL A 129 9.20 -0.93 -3.85
N THR A 130 9.59 -0.32 -4.97
CA THR A 130 9.16 1.05 -5.34
C THR A 130 8.09 0.94 -6.40
N GLY A 131 6.95 1.60 -6.24
CA GLY A 131 5.83 1.50 -7.17
C GLY A 131 4.87 2.68 -7.07
N VAL A 132 3.70 2.52 -7.67
CA VAL A 132 2.63 3.52 -7.65
C VAL A 132 1.35 2.89 -7.16
N LEU A 133 0.82 3.42 -6.06
CA LEU A 133 -0.50 3.07 -5.55
C LEU A 133 -1.52 4.08 -6.07
N ILE A 134 -2.77 3.64 -6.25
CA ILE A 134 -3.87 4.52 -6.68
C ILE A 134 -4.71 4.95 -5.47
N ASN A 135 -5.39 6.08 -5.57
CA ASN A 135 -6.33 6.48 -4.55
C ASN A 135 -7.55 5.55 -4.57
N PRO A 136 -7.88 4.85 -3.47
CA PRO A 136 -9.06 3.98 -3.44
C PRO A 136 -10.37 4.78 -3.59
N TYR A 137 -10.34 6.10 -3.37
CA TYR A 137 -11.48 6.97 -3.63
C TYR A 137 -11.67 7.22 -5.14
N LYS A 138 -12.43 6.33 -5.79
CA LYS A 138 -12.97 6.46 -7.16
C LYS A 138 -11.93 6.53 -8.29
N THR A 139 -10.64 6.42 -8.02
CA THR A 139 -9.62 6.24 -9.07
C THR A 139 -9.60 4.77 -9.48
N VAL A 140 -9.57 4.51 -10.78
CA VAL A 140 -9.53 3.14 -11.31
C VAL A 140 -8.51 3.04 -12.45
N VAL A 141 -7.85 1.89 -12.53
CA VAL A 141 -6.75 1.66 -13.47
C VAL A 141 -6.93 0.35 -14.22
N ALA A 142 -6.48 0.34 -15.47
CA ALA A 142 -6.24 -0.85 -16.27
C ALA A 142 -4.83 -0.78 -16.85
N VAL A 143 -4.25 -1.93 -17.18
CA VAL A 143 -2.97 -2.02 -17.85
C VAL A 143 -3.16 -2.77 -19.17
N ASP A 144 -2.53 -2.27 -20.23
CA ASP A 144 -2.41 -2.96 -21.52
C ASP A 144 -0.93 -3.06 -21.90
N SER A 145 -0.55 -4.13 -22.58
CA SER A 145 0.79 -4.31 -23.14
C SER A 145 0.79 -4.79 -24.59
N THR A 146 -0.38 -4.75 -25.22
CA THR A 146 -0.66 -5.28 -26.56
C THR A 146 -0.60 -4.19 -27.63
N VAL A 147 -0.84 -2.93 -27.26
CA VAL A 147 -0.79 -1.78 -28.17
C VAL A 147 0.30 -0.77 -27.79
N SER A 148 0.73 0.06 -28.76
CA SER A 148 1.64 1.18 -28.50
C SER A 148 0.97 2.25 -27.65
N PHE A 149 1.75 2.94 -26.82
CA PHE A 149 1.32 4.14 -26.09
C PHE A 149 0.68 5.19 -27.00
N ASP A 150 1.19 5.36 -28.22
CA ASP A 150 0.75 6.42 -29.13
C ASP A 150 -0.67 6.19 -29.68
N VAL A 151 -1.08 4.92 -29.80
CA VAL A 151 -2.41 4.55 -30.34
C VAL A 151 -3.50 4.52 -29.27
N VAL A 152 -3.14 4.60 -27.99
CA VAL A 152 -4.11 4.68 -26.90
C VAL A 152 -4.75 6.06 -26.91
N ASP A 153 -6.03 6.08 -27.27
CA ASP A 153 -6.91 7.24 -27.28
C ASP A 153 -8.07 7.07 -26.27
N ARG A 154 -8.98 8.04 -26.23
CA ARG A 154 -10.15 8.01 -25.33
C ARG A 154 -11.09 6.84 -25.62
N ASN A 155 -11.29 6.49 -26.89
CA ASN A 155 -12.20 5.40 -27.28
C ASN A 155 -11.64 4.03 -26.84
N PHE A 156 -10.32 3.85 -26.94
CA PHE A 156 -9.63 2.69 -26.39
C PHE A 156 -9.79 2.64 -24.86
N ALA A 157 -9.45 3.75 -24.19
CA ALA A 157 -9.49 3.83 -22.73
C ALA A 157 -10.87 3.53 -22.13
N GLN A 158 -11.96 3.94 -22.80
CA GLN A 158 -13.33 3.67 -22.37
C GLN A 158 -13.73 2.19 -22.42
N LYS A 159 -13.03 1.37 -23.22
CA LYS A 159 -13.30 -0.07 -23.37
C LYS A 159 -12.48 -0.93 -22.41
N MET A 160 -11.52 -0.34 -21.69
CA MET A 160 -10.63 -1.09 -20.82
C MET A 160 -11.34 -1.58 -19.54
N PRO A 161 -11.00 -2.77 -19.03
CA PRO A 161 -11.54 -3.30 -17.78
C PRO A 161 -10.88 -2.64 -16.57
N LEU A 162 -11.26 -1.40 -16.28
CA LEU A 162 -10.74 -0.61 -15.16
C LEU A 162 -11.10 -1.22 -13.80
N LYS A 163 -10.14 -1.26 -12.88
CA LYS A 163 -10.29 -1.82 -11.52
C LYS A 163 -9.81 -0.84 -10.45
N ASN A 164 -10.43 -0.89 -9.28
CA ASN A 164 -10.01 -0.14 -8.08
C ASN A 164 -9.05 -0.98 -7.21
N SER A 165 -8.00 -1.51 -7.83
CA SER A 165 -6.94 -2.28 -7.14
C SER A 165 -5.92 -1.28 -6.63
N LEU A 166 -5.59 -1.26 -5.34
CA LEU A 166 -4.66 -0.27 -4.76
C LEU A 166 -3.32 -0.28 -5.49
N ASP A 167 -2.86 -1.47 -5.87
CA ASP A 167 -1.64 -1.74 -6.63
C ASP A 167 -1.87 -1.84 -8.16
N GLY A 168 -2.96 -1.27 -8.68
CA GLY A 168 -3.35 -1.39 -10.10
C GLY A 168 -2.29 -0.90 -11.10
N ILE A 169 -1.42 0.04 -10.68
CA ILE A 169 -0.15 0.32 -11.36
C ILE A 169 0.97 -0.50 -10.71
N GLY A 170 1.10 -0.38 -9.39
CA GLY A 170 1.99 -1.21 -8.58
C GLY A 170 3.46 -1.02 -8.94
N TYR A 171 4.22 -2.11 -8.84
CA TYR A 171 5.66 -2.13 -9.14
C TYR A 171 6.02 -2.90 -10.43
N THR A 172 5.04 -3.56 -11.05
CA THR A 172 5.23 -4.59 -12.10
C THR A 172 5.60 -4.03 -13.48
N TRP A 173 5.60 -2.71 -13.62
CA TRP A 173 6.06 -1.96 -14.80
C TRP A 173 7.56 -2.04 -15.04
N LYS A 174 8.32 -2.67 -14.13
CA LYS A 174 9.74 -3.01 -14.29
C LYS A 174 9.99 -4.43 -13.79
N ASP A 175 11.08 -5.02 -14.28
CA ASP A 175 11.63 -6.27 -13.77
C ASP A 175 13.03 -6.05 -13.21
N PHE A 176 13.47 -7.00 -12.38
CA PHE A 176 14.84 -7.07 -11.90
C PHE A 176 15.54 -8.28 -12.51
N SER A 177 16.64 -8.04 -13.22
CA SER A 177 17.47 -9.07 -13.84
C SER A 177 18.94 -8.65 -13.81
N ASP A 178 19.85 -9.59 -13.56
CA ASP A 178 21.30 -9.37 -13.59
C ASP A 178 21.80 -8.21 -12.70
N GLY A 179 21.10 -7.94 -11.60
CA GLY A 179 21.46 -6.86 -10.67
C GLY A 179 20.88 -5.48 -11.02
N PHE A 180 20.13 -5.36 -12.11
CA PHE A 180 19.57 -4.11 -12.59
C PHE A 180 18.05 -4.18 -12.77
N PHE A 181 17.40 -3.02 -12.66
CA PHE A 181 15.99 -2.89 -12.99
C PHE A 181 15.81 -2.46 -14.45
N THR A 182 14.90 -3.09 -15.17
CA THR A 182 14.55 -2.69 -16.54
C THR A 182 13.06 -2.41 -16.63
N VAL A 183 12.69 -1.25 -17.17
CA VAL A 183 11.29 -0.87 -17.39
C VAL A 183 10.71 -1.68 -18.55
N LYS A 184 9.41 -1.98 -18.47
CA LYS A 184 8.64 -2.61 -19.56
C LYS A 184 7.98 -1.53 -20.42
N PRO A 185 8.62 -1.05 -21.51
CA PRO A 185 8.14 0.11 -22.25
C PRO A 185 6.79 -0.13 -22.98
N LYS A 186 6.40 -1.39 -23.13
CA LYS A 186 5.10 -1.77 -23.72
C LYS A 186 3.92 -1.57 -22.76
N TYR A 187 4.17 -1.46 -21.46
CA TYR A 187 3.08 -1.35 -20.48
C TYR A 187 2.51 0.06 -20.49
N VAL A 188 1.24 0.17 -20.86
CA VAL A 188 0.46 1.41 -20.82
C VAL A 188 -0.60 1.27 -19.74
N PHE A 189 -0.58 2.21 -18.80
CA PHE A 189 -1.56 2.32 -17.74
C PHE A 189 -2.66 3.30 -18.17
N ILE A 190 -3.89 2.82 -18.22
CA ILE A 190 -5.08 3.62 -18.46
C ILE A 190 -5.68 3.96 -17.10
N ILE A 191 -5.80 5.25 -16.81
CA ILE A 191 -6.21 5.76 -15.51
C ILE A 191 -7.47 6.58 -15.70
N LYS A 192 -8.53 6.25 -14.96
CA LYS A 192 -9.69 7.13 -14.80
C LYS A 192 -9.66 7.72 -13.40
N THR A 193 -9.42 9.03 -13.34
CA THR A 193 -9.35 9.79 -12.09
C THR A 193 -10.69 9.86 -11.39
N GLN A 194 -10.67 10.19 -10.10
CA GLN A 194 -11.87 10.45 -9.30
C GLN A 194 -12.77 11.57 -9.86
N ARG A 195 -12.20 12.47 -10.70
CA ARG A 195 -12.91 13.55 -11.40
C ARG A 195 -13.45 13.12 -12.78
N GLY A 196 -13.27 11.86 -13.17
CA GLY A 196 -13.80 11.30 -14.41
C GLY A 196 -12.94 11.53 -15.65
N PHE A 197 -11.75 12.13 -15.51
CA PHE A 197 -10.80 12.29 -16.61
C PHE A 197 -10.01 11.02 -16.85
N PHE A 198 -9.81 10.70 -18.14
CA PHE A 198 -8.96 9.61 -18.58
C PHE A 198 -7.53 10.10 -18.86
N TYR A 199 -6.56 9.29 -18.48
CA TYR A 199 -5.15 9.48 -18.78
C TYR A 199 -4.56 8.16 -19.27
N LYS A 200 -3.56 8.25 -20.14
CA LYS A 200 -2.58 7.18 -20.35
C LYS A 200 -1.26 7.55 -19.69
N LEU A 201 -0.55 6.56 -19.16
CA LEU A 201 0.77 6.71 -18.56
C LEU A 201 1.65 5.53 -18.95
N ARG A 202 2.93 5.75 -19.26
CA ARG A 202 3.93 4.69 -19.30
C ARG A 202 5.20 5.11 -18.59
N PHE A 203 5.93 4.13 -18.06
CA PHE A 203 7.24 4.37 -17.47
C PHE A 203 8.31 4.36 -18.56
N ILE A 204 9.32 5.19 -18.35
CA ILE A 204 10.48 5.34 -19.23
C ILE A 204 11.73 4.82 -18.51
N ASP A 205 11.87 5.11 -17.22
CA ASP A 205 13.07 4.76 -16.47
C ASP A 205 12.80 4.57 -14.96
N PHE A 206 13.72 3.87 -14.30
CA PHE A 206 13.78 3.74 -12.83
C PHE A 206 15.01 4.39 -12.22
N TYR A 207 15.91 4.90 -13.07
CA TYR A 207 17.14 5.57 -12.69
C TYR A 207 17.14 7.01 -13.18
N ASP A 208 17.88 7.85 -12.46
CA ASP A 208 18.18 9.21 -12.89
C ASP A 208 19.43 9.20 -13.79
N GLU A 209 19.84 10.38 -14.26
CA GLU A 209 21.02 10.56 -15.11
C GLU A 209 22.33 10.10 -14.45
N LYS A 210 22.34 9.90 -13.12
CA LYS A 210 23.50 9.45 -12.34
C LYS A 210 23.42 7.97 -11.97
N GLY A 211 22.36 7.26 -12.35
CA GLY A 211 22.14 5.85 -12.00
C GLY A 211 21.54 5.64 -10.60
N THR A 212 20.95 6.67 -9.98
CA THR A 212 20.28 6.54 -8.67
C THR A 212 18.95 5.80 -8.84
N LYS A 213 18.86 4.58 -8.30
CA LYS A 213 17.63 3.77 -8.31
C LYS A 213 16.50 4.44 -7.50
N GLY A 214 15.24 4.17 -7.87
CA GLY A 214 14.08 4.69 -7.15
C GLY A 214 13.52 5.99 -7.74
N THR A 215 14.15 6.53 -8.79
CA THR A 215 13.77 7.77 -9.45
C THR A 215 12.95 7.43 -10.70
N CYS A 216 11.64 7.27 -10.51
CA CYS A 216 10.74 6.89 -11.60
C CYS A 216 10.62 8.02 -12.63
N ARG A 217 11.01 7.77 -13.88
CA ARG A 217 10.72 8.63 -15.02
C ARG A 217 9.57 8.04 -15.82
N PHE A 218 8.56 8.85 -16.12
CA PHE A 218 7.36 8.43 -16.83
C PHE A 218 6.84 9.56 -17.70
N GLU A 219 6.00 9.21 -18.68
CA GLU A 219 5.21 10.17 -19.44
C GLU A 219 3.73 9.85 -19.31
N TYR A 220 2.90 10.89 -19.47
CA TYR A 220 1.46 10.77 -19.36
C TYR A 220 0.77 11.76 -20.29
N GLN A 221 -0.46 11.42 -20.69
CA GLN A 221 -1.30 12.27 -21.52
C GLN A 221 -2.76 12.13 -21.11
N ARG A 222 -3.47 13.25 -21.00
CA ARG A 222 -4.93 13.26 -20.84
C ARG A 222 -5.62 12.89 -22.16
N LEU A 223 -6.64 12.05 -22.09
CA LEU A 223 -7.41 11.54 -23.22
C LEU A 223 -8.80 12.19 -23.34
#